data_AF-A0A846PC50-F1
#
_entry.id   AF-A0A846PC50-F1
#
_cell.length_a   1.000
_cell.length_b   1.000
_cell.length_c   1.000
_cell.angle_alpha   90.00
_cell.angle_beta   90.00
_cell.angle_gamma   90.00
#
_symmetry.space_group_name_H-M   'P 1'
#
loop_
_entity.id
_entity.type
_entity.pdbx_description
1 polymer ?
#
loop_
_entity_poly.entity_id
_entity_poly.type
_entity_poly.pdbx_seq_one_letter_code
_entity_poly.pdbx_strand_id
1 'polypeptide(L)'
;MVVTLPHLHVASAINEFSPGKMNDIMFNCLKMSREKPCYLELSDGAEQRHLFFRQRQIYAAGRIQDMQFTNTTIKEFLLAASKMSFPQAKCYEVNDKILHSILILFQKKPALKTLTSLIDLDELLDKIESEGKSCIVCATQDDFLAILRYEKGKVTALCHQLSCTTPKESSYREDFLIKIYTLCAQKPMAITLYEDLLVTYAEDAKMIDESFHGDLISHYLSKPPFITLEFKGREIKRLVLDKPTVKIGRTQDNDIAIDNLAVSRLHSIIEEDKGNFYIKDCDSLNGTLLNGKRVGRAKLVEGDEIFIGKHKIIFHRQEGCVEPAGETIEQFDQTVVITPHKVPPKQSVAPKPEHVAPSLVQKTPDGDRVFELKRATVTIGKDFAADIEIGGFLVAKEHAEIARENGAFILRHLHGLRKVTVSGKPVREHVLKNNDVIRIGSEEFIFQE
;
A
#
# COMPACT_ATOMS: atom_id res chain seq x y z
N MET A 1 -18.05 -7.40 11.51
CA MET A 1 -19.35 -6.94 10.96
C MET A 1 -19.08 -6.22 9.66
N VAL A 2 -19.91 -6.42 8.63
CA VAL A 2 -19.67 -5.89 7.27
C VAL A 2 -20.49 -4.62 7.09
N VAL A 3 -19.82 -3.48 6.95
CA VAL A 3 -20.43 -2.16 6.77
C VAL A 3 -20.60 -1.93 5.28
N THR A 4 -21.85 -1.78 4.82
CA THR A 4 -22.09 -1.44 3.42
C THR A 4 -22.01 0.07 3.23
N LEU A 5 -21.00 0.54 2.49
CA LEU A 5 -20.90 1.94 2.11
C LEU A 5 -22.05 2.36 1.17
N PRO A 6 -22.49 3.63 1.18
CA PRO A 6 -23.56 4.07 0.31
C PRO A 6 -23.19 4.02 -1.17
N HIS A 7 -24.11 3.57 -2.00
CA HIS A 7 -23.91 3.42 -3.43
C HIS A 7 -25.21 3.59 -4.23
N LEU A 8 -25.09 3.84 -5.54
CA LEU A 8 -26.24 3.90 -6.45
C LEU A 8 -26.66 2.49 -6.89
N HIS A 9 -25.68 1.67 -7.27
CA HIS A 9 -25.91 0.34 -7.83
C HIS A 9 -24.67 -0.54 -7.69
N VAL A 10 -24.88 -1.86 -7.55
CA VAL A 10 -23.82 -2.87 -7.53
C VAL A 10 -23.50 -3.28 -8.96
N ALA A 11 -22.38 -2.79 -9.50
CA ALA A 11 -22.00 -3.02 -10.89
C ALA A 11 -21.45 -4.42 -11.16
N SER A 12 -20.74 -5.00 -10.20
CA SER A 12 -20.26 -6.37 -10.29
C SER A 12 -20.04 -6.95 -8.91
N ALA A 13 -20.38 -8.21 -8.70
CA ALA A 13 -20.06 -8.95 -7.49
C ALA A 13 -19.38 -10.28 -7.85
N ILE A 14 -18.24 -10.54 -7.23
CA ILE A 14 -17.42 -11.74 -7.42
C ILE A 14 -17.29 -12.42 -6.07
N ASN A 15 -17.90 -13.60 -5.94
CA ASN A 15 -17.97 -14.35 -4.69
C ASN A 15 -16.69 -15.18 -4.41
N GLU A 16 -15.89 -15.45 -5.44
CA GLU A 16 -14.59 -16.13 -5.34
C GLU A 16 -13.53 -15.35 -6.13
N PHE A 17 -12.71 -14.62 -5.39
CA PHE A 17 -11.61 -13.84 -5.94
C PHE A 17 -10.32 -14.67 -5.97
N SER A 18 -9.66 -14.71 -7.13
CA SER A 18 -8.26 -15.13 -7.24
C SER A 18 -7.37 -13.92 -7.47
N PRO A 19 -6.17 -13.83 -6.84
CA PRO A 19 -5.26 -12.70 -7.02
C PRO A 19 -4.94 -12.38 -8.49
N GLY A 20 -4.92 -13.38 -9.37
CA GLY A 20 -4.72 -13.20 -10.82
C GLY A 20 -5.82 -12.39 -11.52
N LYS A 21 -7.03 -12.30 -10.96
CA LYS A 21 -8.15 -11.48 -11.50
C LYS A 21 -8.14 -10.04 -10.99
N MET A 22 -7.29 -9.71 -10.02
CA MET A 22 -7.27 -8.37 -9.41
C MET A 22 -7.01 -7.28 -10.44
N ASN A 23 -6.01 -7.53 -11.30
CA ASN A 23 -5.60 -6.57 -12.33
C ASN A 23 -6.79 -6.25 -13.26
N ASP A 24 -7.50 -7.27 -13.73
CA ASP A 24 -8.68 -7.12 -14.59
C ASP A 24 -9.81 -6.36 -13.91
N ILE A 25 -10.08 -6.65 -12.63
CA ILE A 25 -11.11 -5.96 -11.84
C ILE A 25 -10.76 -4.47 -11.71
N MET A 26 -9.50 -4.14 -11.41
CA MET A 26 -9.07 -2.74 -11.33
C MET A 26 -9.17 -2.03 -12.69
N PHE A 27 -8.80 -2.68 -13.79
CA PHE A 27 -8.98 -2.11 -15.13
C PHE A 27 -10.46 -1.86 -15.47
N ASN A 28 -11.35 -2.78 -15.09
CA ASN A 28 -12.79 -2.59 -15.24
C ASN A 28 -13.29 -1.39 -14.42
N CYS A 29 -12.84 -1.25 -13.17
CA CYS A 29 -13.16 -0.10 -12.33
C CYS A 29 -12.64 1.22 -12.94
N LEU A 30 -11.41 1.24 -13.46
CA LEU A 30 -10.84 2.40 -14.16
C LEU A 30 -11.69 2.80 -15.36
N LYS A 31 -12.12 1.82 -16.18
CA LYS A 31 -12.98 2.06 -17.34
C LYS A 31 -14.33 2.63 -16.93
N MET A 32 -14.97 2.07 -15.90
CA MET A 32 -16.24 2.58 -15.37
C MET A 32 -16.09 4.01 -14.82
N SER A 33 -14.99 4.27 -14.10
CA SER A 33 -14.71 5.56 -13.47
C SER A 33 -14.55 6.74 -14.45
N ARG A 34 -14.54 6.46 -15.76
CA ARG A 34 -14.57 7.47 -16.83
C ARG A 34 -15.88 8.24 -16.86
N GLU A 35 -17.00 7.55 -16.67
CA GLU A 35 -18.33 8.18 -16.72
C GLU A 35 -18.82 8.61 -15.36
N LYS A 36 -18.72 7.71 -14.37
CA LYS A 36 -19.15 7.96 -13.00
C LYS A 36 -18.13 7.37 -12.02
N PRO A 37 -17.86 8.03 -10.89
CA PRO A 37 -16.96 7.47 -9.91
C PRO A 37 -17.47 6.11 -9.38
N CYS A 38 -16.54 5.25 -8.97
CA CYS A 38 -16.85 3.95 -8.42
C CYS A 38 -15.87 3.58 -7.31
N TYR A 39 -16.21 2.56 -6.52
CA TYR A 39 -15.27 1.98 -5.58
C TYR A 39 -15.34 0.46 -5.60
N LEU A 40 -14.18 -0.16 -5.38
CA LEU A 40 -14.03 -1.60 -5.19
C LEU A 40 -13.96 -1.89 -3.69
N GLU A 41 -14.82 -2.77 -3.22
CA GLU A 41 -14.79 -3.35 -1.88
C GLU A 41 -14.20 -4.76 -1.95
N LEU A 42 -13.25 -5.05 -1.05
CA LEU A 42 -12.76 -6.38 -0.75
C LEU A 42 -13.07 -6.71 0.70
N SER A 43 -13.68 -7.86 0.96
CA SER A 43 -14.06 -8.29 2.31
C SER A 43 -13.78 -9.77 2.51
N ASP A 44 -13.17 -10.14 3.64
CA ASP A 44 -13.02 -11.54 4.10
C ASP A 44 -13.91 -11.86 5.32
N GLY A 45 -14.82 -10.95 5.66
CA GLY A 45 -15.71 -11.04 6.83
C GLY A 45 -15.14 -10.45 8.12
N ALA A 46 -13.81 -10.28 8.23
CA ALA A 46 -13.15 -9.64 9.37
C ALA A 46 -12.77 -8.18 9.06
N GLU A 47 -12.16 -7.94 7.90
CA GLU A 47 -11.80 -6.59 7.44
C GLU A 47 -12.45 -6.27 6.10
N GLN A 48 -12.83 -5.00 5.92
CA GLN A 48 -13.23 -4.47 4.61
C GLN A 48 -12.22 -3.46 4.12
N ARG A 49 -11.82 -3.59 2.86
CA ARG A 49 -10.87 -2.70 2.19
C ARG A 49 -11.53 -2.11 0.98
N HIS A 50 -11.26 -0.83 0.73
CA HIS A 50 -11.90 -0.04 -0.30
C HIS A 50 -10.85 0.64 -1.16
N LEU A 51 -11.06 0.60 -2.46
CA LEU A 51 -10.26 1.31 -3.45
C LEU A 51 -11.18 2.21 -4.27
N PHE A 52 -10.89 3.50 -4.30
CA PHE A 52 -11.75 4.52 -4.88
C PHE A 52 -11.24 4.95 -6.25
N PHE A 53 -12.13 5.06 -7.22
CA PHE A 53 -11.80 5.40 -8.60
C PHE A 53 -12.60 6.61 -9.08
N ARG A 54 -11.92 7.52 -9.78
CA ARG A 54 -12.55 8.72 -10.36
C ARG A 54 -11.75 9.18 -11.57
N GLN A 55 -12.43 9.53 -12.65
CA GLN A 55 -11.81 10.09 -13.87
C GLN A 55 -10.67 9.21 -14.41
N ARG A 56 -10.90 7.88 -14.48
CA ARG A 56 -9.92 6.88 -14.95
C ARG A 56 -8.64 6.84 -14.12
N GLN A 57 -8.73 7.15 -12.83
CA GLN A 57 -7.60 7.07 -11.89
C GLN A 57 -8.02 6.38 -10.60
N ILE A 58 -7.03 5.75 -9.96
CA ILE A 58 -7.16 5.30 -8.58
C ILE A 58 -6.92 6.53 -7.70
N TYR A 59 -7.98 6.96 -7.02
CA TYR A 59 -8.01 8.22 -6.29
C TYR A 59 -7.48 8.06 -4.86
N ALA A 60 -7.97 7.05 -4.14
CA ALA A 60 -7.61 6.80 -2.74
C ALA A 60 -7.87 5.33 -2.38
N ALA A 61 -7.36 4.91 -1.22
CA ALA A 61 -7.66 3.62 -0.64
C ALA A 61 -7.98 3.78 0.86
N GLY A 62 -8.70 2.81 1.42
CA GLY A 62 -8.97 2.81 2.85
C GLY A 62 -9.43 1.46 3.35
N ARG A 63 -9.49 1.31 4.68
CA ARG A 63 -10.07 0.13 5.32
C ARG A 63 -11.07 0.51 6.40
N ILE A 64 -12.05 -0.37 6.59
CA ILE A 64 -13.06 -0.29 7.64
C ILE A 64 -12.88 -1.52 8.52
N GLN A 65 -12.71 -1.27 9.82
CA GLN A 65 -12.66 -2.29 10.86
C GLN A 65 -13.42 -1.76 12.06
N ASP A 66 -14.44 -2.50 12.54
CA ASP A 66 -15.26 -2.12 13.71
C ASP A 66 -15.80 -0.68 13.65
N MET A 67 -16.39 -0.28 12.51
CA MET A 67 -16.88 1.09 12.24
C MET A 67 -15.83 2.20 12.29
N GLN A 68 -14.54 1.85 12.31
CA GLN A 68 -13.45 2.79 12.18
C GLN A 68 -13.00 2.87 10.72
N PHE A 69 -13.17 4.06 10.14
CA PHE A 69 -12.72 4.39 8.79
C PHE A 69 -11.28 4.88 8.88
N THR A 70 -10.37 4.22 8.15
CA THR A 70 -8.95 4.60 8.14
C THR A 70 -8.43 4.68 6.72
N ASN A 71 -7.82 5.82 6.38
CA ASN A 71 -7.13 6.00 5.11
C ASN A 71 -5.92 5.06 5.02
N THR A 72 -5.64 4.53 3.83
CA THR A 72 -4.46 3.70 3.55
C THR A 72 -3.87 4.09 2.20
N THR A 73 -2.64 3.66 1.93
CA THR A 73 -2.05 3.79 0.59
C THR A 73 -2.65 2.76 -0.39
N ILE A 74 -2.53 3.02 -1.69
CA ILE A 74 -2.94 2.05 -2.73
C ILE A 74 -2.06 0.80 -2.63
N LYS A 75 -0.77 0.97 -2.35
CA LYS A 75 0.18 -0.12 -2.10
C LYS A 75 -0.23 -1.00 -0.92
N GLU A 76 -0.61 -0.41 0.21
CA GLU A 76 -1.09 -1.17 1.38
C GLU A 76 -2.36 -1.95 1.08
N PHE A 77 -3.29 -1.36 0.32
CA PHE A 77 -4.48 -2.06 -0.15
C PHE A 77 -4.11 -3.29 -0.98
N LEU A 78 -3.23 -3.14 -1.97
CA LEU A 78 -2.81 -4.23 -2.86
C LEU A 78 -2.04 -5.34 -2.12
N LEU A 79 -1.12 -4.97 -1.23
CA LEU A 79 -0.36 -5.92 -0.41
C LEU A 79 -1.25 -6.69 0.56
N ALA A 80 -2.30 -6.06 1.07
CA ALA A 80 -3.27 -6.76 1.91
C ALA A 80 -4.16 -7.68 1.08
N ALA A 81 -4.64 -7.21 -0.07
CA ALA A 81 -5.46 -8.02 -0.97
C ALA A 81 -4.75 -9.30 -1.43
N SER A 82 -3.42 -9.27 -1.63
CA SER A 82 -2.65 -10.46 -1.97
C SER A 82 -2.52 -11.48 -0.83
N LYS A 83 -2.80 -11.08 0.42
CA LYS A 83 -2.72 -11.92 1.62
C LYS A 83 -4.09 -12.42 2.09
N MET A 84 -5.18 -11.88 1.56
CA MET A 84 -6.54 -12.27 1.92
C MET A 84 -6.88 -13.65 1.35
N SER A 85 -7.42 -14.54 2.18
CA SER A 85 -7.92 -15.84 1.74
C SER A 85 -9.40 -15.72 1.35
N PHE A 86 -9.75 -16.03 0.09
CA PHE A 86 -11.13 -16.03 -0.42
C PHE A 86 -11.90 -14.70 -0.22
N PRO A 87 -11.34 -13.52 -0.59
CA PRO A 87 -12.07 -12.27 -0.42
C PRO A 87 -13.27 -12.20 -1.39
N GLN A 88 -14.39 -11.66 -0.92
CA GLN A 88 -15.48 -11.21 -1.79
C GLN A 88 -15.11 -9.85 -2.38
N ALA A 89 -15.22 -9.72 -3.69
CA ALA A 89 -14.96 -8.46 -4.39
C ALA A 89 -16.26 -7.88 -4.96
N LYS A 90 -16.58 -6.64 -4.62
CA LYS A 90 -17.78 -5.94 -5.11
C LYS A 90 -17.41 -4.57 -5.65
N CYS A 91 -17.89 -4.23 -6.84
CA CYS A 91 -17.73 -2.92 -7.43
C CYS A 91 -19.05 -2.17 -7.35
N TYR A 92 -18.98 -0.93 -6.88
CA TYR A 92 -20.13 -0.08 -6.64
C TYR A 92 -20.02 1.20 -7.43
N GLU A 93 -21.08 1.56 -8.15
CA GLU A 93 -21.20 2.85 -8.82
C GLU A 93 -21.73 3.90 -7.84
N VAL A 94 -21.14 5.09 -7.86
CA VAL A 94 -21.52 6.22 -7.00
C VAL A 94 -21.59 7.52 -7.82
N ASN A 95 -22.25 8.54 -7.28
CA ASN A 95 -22.10 9.90 -7.81
C ASN A 95 -20.97 10.65 -7.08
N ASP A 96 -20.56 11.81 -7.61
CA ASP A 96 -19.47 12.61 -7.03
C ASP A 96 -19.74 13.02 -5.57
N LYS A 97 -20.98 13.34 -5.20
CA LYS A 97 -21.33 13.76 -3.83
C LYS A 97 -21.19 12.61 -2.83
N ILE A 98 -21.63 11.41 -3.21
CA ILE A 98 -21.50 10.19 -2.40
C ILE A 98 -20.01 9.85 -2.25
N LEU A 99 -19.26 9.80 -3.36
CA LEU A 99 -17.83 9.50 -3.31
C LEU A 99 -17.10 10.49 -2.40
N HIS A 100 -17.33 11.79 -2.61
CA HIS A 100 -16.71 12.83 -1.79
C HIS A 100 -17.06 12.65 -0.32
N SER A 101 -18.30 12.34 0.01
CA SER A 101 -18.72 12.20 1.41
C SER A 101 -18.11 10.97 2.07
N ILE A 102 -17.96 9.87 1.33
CA ILE A 102 -17.24 8.68 1.79
C ILE A 102 -15.77 9.00 2.03
N LEU A 103 -15.09 9.67 1.09
CA LEU A 103 -13.66 10.02 1.22
C LEU A 103 -13.39 10.88 2.47
N ILE A 104 -14.31 11.77 2.85
CA ILE A 104 -14.20 12.54 4.10
C ILE A 104 -14.17 11.63 5.33
N LEU A 105 -14.99 10.59 5.37
CA LEU A 105 -14.98 9.62 6.48
C LEU A 105 -13.62 8.93 6.63
N PHE A 106 -12.94 8.64 5.52
CA PHE A 106 -11.63 7.99 5.56
C PHE A 106 -10.49 8.96 5.88
N GLN A 107 -10.54 10.19 5.39
CA GLN A 107 -9.40 11.12 5.40
C GLN A 107 -9.44 12.16 6.53
N LYS A 108 -10.60 12.44 7.12
CA LYS A 108 -10.77 13.56 8.06
C LYS A 108 -11.08 13.12 9.46
N LYS A 109 -10.66 13.95 10.41
CA LYS A 109 -11.07 13.84 11.81
C LYS A 109 -12.39 14.60 11.99
N PRO A 110 -13.37 14.04 12.70
CA PRO A 110 -14.62 14.74 12.96
C PRO A 110 -14.38 15.95 13.87
N ALA A 111 -15.08 17.06 13.59
CA ALA A 111 -15.11 18.24 14.46
C ALA A 111 -15.91 17.97 15.74
N LEU A 112 -16.92 17.09 15.65
CA LEU A 112 -17.73 16.61 16.78
C LEU A 112 -17.96 15.11 16.65
N LYS A 113 -17.83 14.39 17.76
CA LYS A 113 -18.25 12.99 17.89
C LYS A 113 -18.98 12.82 19.22
N THR A 114 -20.25 12.43 19.17
CA THR A 114 -21.13 12.30 20.35
C THR A 114 -22.13 11.16 20.15
N LEU A 115 -23.02 10.94 21.12
CA LEU A 115 -24.12 9.99 21.05
C LEU A 115 -25.45 10.72 20.95
N THR A 116 -26.45 10.11 20.31
CA THR A 116 -27.83 10.63 20.27
C THR A 116 -28.48 10.83 21.64
N SER A 117 -27.96 10.20 22.70
CA SER A 117 -28.40 10.42 24.08
C SER A 117 -27.82 11.68 24.74
N LEU A 118 -26.82 12.31 24.12
CA LEU A 118 -26.07 13.45 24.69
C LEU A 118 -26.23 14.73 23.87
N ILE A 119 -26.95 14.68 22.76
CA ILE A 119 -27.16 15.83 21.88
C ILE A 119 -28.61 15.84 21.38
N ASP A 120 -29.20 17.02 21.32
CA ASP A 120 -30.42 17.22 20.55
C ASP A 120 -30.04 17.32 19.07
N LEU A 121 -30.41 16.30 18.31
CA LEU A 121 -30.05 16.22 16.90
C LEU A 121 -30.78 17.28 16.08
N ASP A 122 -32.01 17.64 16.42
CA ASP A 122 -32.76 18.68 15.73
C ASP A 122 -32.10 20.05 15.93
N GLU A 123 -31.74 20.38 17.18
CA GLU A 123 -31.03 21.64 17.48
C GLU A 123 -29.68 21.74 16.74
N LEU A 124 -28.93 20.62 16.65
CA LEU A 124 -27.69 20.57 15.89
C LEU A 124 -27.91 20.88 14.40
N LEU A 125 -28.92 20.27 13.78
CA LEU A 125 -29.22 20.47 12.36
C LEU A 125 -29.73 21.90 12.11
N ASP A 126 -30.58 22.44 12.97
CA ASP A 126 -31.09 23.82 12.86
C ASP A 126 -29.95 24.85 12.98
N LYS A 127 -28.96 24.58 13.83
CA LYS A 127 -27.75 25.40 13.93
C LYS A 127 -26.92 25.38 12.65
N ILE A 128 -26.75 24.22 12.03
CA ILE A 128 -26.02 24.08 10.74
C ILE A 128 -26.72 24.89 9.64
N GLU A 129 -28.04 24.81 9.58
CA GLU A 129 -28.88 25.50 8.59
C GLU A 129 -28.86 27.02 8.78
N SER A 130 -29.04 27.48 10.02
CA SER A 130 -29.04 28.92 10.36
C SER A 130 -27.67 29.57 10.19
N GLU A 131 -26.58 28.87 10.50
CA GLU A 131 -25.21 29.35 10.28
C GLU A 131 -24.76 29.25 8.81
N GLY A 132 -25.56 28.60 7.94
CA GLY A 132 -25.23 28.46 6.52
C GLY A 132 -24.00 27.57 6.28
N LYS A 133 -23.74 26.60 7.16
CA LYS A 133 -22.52 25.79 7.09
C LYS A 133 -22.54 24.75 5.97
N SER A 134 -21.36 24.44 5.43
CA SER A 134 -21.14 23.28 4.57
C SER A 134 -20.47 22.21 5.41
N CYS A 135 -21.15 21.08 5.63
CA CYS A 135 -20.65 20.03 6.51
C CYS A 135 -21.27 18.68 6.15
N ILE A 136 -20.75 17.62 6.76
CA ILE A 136 -21.31 16.28 6.67
C ILE A 136 -21.66 15.82 8.08
N VAL A 137 -22.90 15.38 8.27
CA VAL A 137 -23.40 14.75 9.49
C VAL A 137 -23.55 13.26 9.23
N CYS A 138 -22.92 12.44 10.05
CA CYS A 138 -22.97 10.99 9.94
C CYS A 138 -23.52 10.36 11.19
N ALA A 139 -24.39 9.38 11.00
CA ALA A 139 -24.96 8.57 12.06
C ALA A 139 -24.56 7.11 11.86
N THR A 140 -23.95 6.52 12.89
CA THR A 140 -23.34 5.19 12.82
C THR A 140 -23.72 4.32 14.00
N GLN A 141 -24.26 3.13 13.73
CA GLN A 141 -24.63 2.13 14.73
C GLN A 141 -24.43 0.73 14.19
N ASP A 142 -23.59 -0.08 14.84
CA ASP A 142 -23.33 -1.47 14.49
C ASP A 142 -22.88 -1.64 13.02
N ASP A 143 -23.74 -2.03 12.07
CA ASP A 143 -23.45 -2.08 10.62
C ASP A 143 -24.07 -0.91 9.83
N PHE A 144 -24.94 -0.12 10.46
CA PHE A 144 -25.68 0.98 9.87
C PHE A 144 -24.82 2.25 9.74
N LEU A 145 -24.89 2.86 8.55
CA LEU A 145 -24.28 4.15 8.23
C LEU A 145 -25.29 5.01 7.47
N ALA A 146 -25.57 6.20 8.00
CA ALA A 146 -26.29 7.26 7.31
C ALA A 146 -25.41 8.51 7.19
N ILE A 147 -25.46 9.16 6.03
CA ILE A 147 -24.69 10.37 5.72
C ILE A 147 -25.66 11.44 5.21
N LEU A 148 -25.71 12.57 5.92
CA LEU A 148 -26.46 13.76 5.53
C LEU A 148 -25.48 14.88 5.18
N ARG A 149 -25.57 15.40 3.96
CA ARG A 149 -24.65 16.42 3.44
C ARG A 149 -25.32 17.79 3.35
N TYR A 150 -24.66 18.79 3.93
CA TYR A 150 -25.03 20.19 3.85
C TYR A 150 -24.07 20.98 2.96
N GLU A 151 -24.62 21.88 2.14
CA GLU A 151 -23.86 22.89 1.40
C GLU A 151 -24.54 24.24 1.60
N LYS A 152 -23.80 25.21 2.17
CA LYS A 152 -24.33 26.56 2.47
C LYS A 152 -25.64 26.53 3.27
N GLY A 153 -25.73 25.65 4.27
CA GLY A 153 -26.92 25.48 5.12
C GLY A 153 -28.09 24.75 4.46
N LYS A 154 -27.93 24.17 3.28
CA LYS A 154 -28.98 23.38 2.61
C LYS A 154 -28.60 21.91 2.53
N VAL A 155 -29.56 21.03 2.80
CA VAL A 155 -29.39 19.59 2.58
C VAL A 155 -29.29 19.32 1.09
N THR A 156 -28.21 18.65 0.66
CA THR A 156 -27.94 18.39 -0.76
C THR A 156 -27.83 16.91 -1.10
N ALA A 157 -27.68 16.04 -0.11
CA ALA A 157 -27.71 14.59 -0.28
C ALA A 157 -27.99 13.89 1.07
N LEU A 158 -28.75 12.80 1.00
CA LEU A 158 -28.91 11.81 2.07
C LEU A 158 -28.52 10.44 1.51
N CYS A 159 -27.69 9.70 2.24
CA CYS A 159 -27.22 8.38 1.85
C CYS A 159 -27.46 7.39 2.99
N HIS A 160 -28.27 6.34 2.77
CA HIS A 160 -28.42 5.22 3.70
C HIS A 160 -28.61 3.89 2.95
N GLN A 161 -28.06 2.82 3.51
CA GLN A 161 -27.73 1.48 2.96
C GLN A 161 -28.49 0.84 1.76
N LEU A 162 -29.74 1.15 1.40
CA LEU A 162 -30.51 0.34 0.41
C LEU A 162 -31.49 1.08 -0.54
N SER A 163 -31.52 2.41 -0.59
CA SER A 163 -32.32 3.13 -1.58
C SER A 163 -31.86 4.58 -1.72
N CYS A 164 -31.30 4.93 -2.87
CA CYS A 164 -31.27 6.32 -3.32
C CYS A 164 -32.65 6.63 -3.95
N THR A 165 -33.69 6.73 -3.13
CA THR A 165 -34.93 7.33 -3.61
C THR A 165 -34.71 8.84 -3.74
N THR A 166 -35.22 9.42 -4.82
CA THR A 166 -35.45 10.86 -4.90
C THR A 166 -36.81 11.17 -4.25
N PRO A 167 -36.84 11.79 -3.07
CA PRO A 167 -37.89 12.76 -2.76
C PRO A 167 -37.29 14.16 -2.58
N LYS A 168 -38.15 15.18 -2.69
CA LYS A 168 -37.83 16.62 -2.69
C LYS A 168 -36.88 17.02 -1.55
N GLU A 169 -36.02 18.02 -1.77
CA GLU A 169 -34.98 18.49 -0.82
C GLU A 169 -35.44 18.66 0.65
N SER A 170 -36.71 19.02 0.90
CA SER A 170 -37.29 19.11 2.25
C SER A 170 -37.45 17.76 2.97
N SER A 171 -37.57 16.66 2.22
CA SER A 171 -37.76 15.30 2.73
C SER A 171 -36.49 14.72 3.35
N TYR A 172 -35.30 15.08 2.85
CA TYR A 172 -34.07 14.41 3.26
C TYR A 172 -33.69 14.64 4.73
N ARG A 173 -33.91 15.84 5.27
CA ARG A 173 -33.70 16.12 6.70
C ARG A 173 -34.65 15.29 7.56
N GLU A 174 -35.93 15.30 7.21
CA GLU A 174 -36.98 14.58 7.93
C GLU A 174 -36.76 13.06 7.86
N ASP A 175 -36.47 12.53 6.67
CA ASP A 175 -36.18 11.12 6.44
C ASP A 175 -34.97 10.65 7.27
N PHE A 176 -33.91 11.48 7.36
CA PHE A 176 -32.74 11.21 8.18
C PHE A 176 -33.12 11.12 9.67
N LEU A 177 -33.84 12.11 10.19
CA LEU A 177 -34.28 12.14 11.59
C LEU A 177 -35.19 10.97 11.93
N ILE A 178 -36.21 10.69 11.11
CA ILE A 178 -37.14 9.58 11.30
C ILE A 178 -36.36 8.26 11.39
N LYS A 179 -35.42 8.03 10.46
CA LYS A 179 -34.60 6.81 10.44
C LYS A 179 -33.76 6.68 11.72
N ILE A 180 -33.11 7.77 12.12
CA ILE A 180 -32.23 7.79 13.29
C ILE A 180 -33.02 7.54 14.58
N TYR A 181 -34.10 8.26 14.81
CA TYR A 181 -34.91 8.11 16.01
C TYR A 181 -35.56 6.73 16.10
N THR A 182 -35.98 6.17 14.96
CA THR A 182 -36.52 4.80 14.90
C THR A 182 -35.49 3.76 15.36
N LEU A 183 -34.22 3.89 14.97
CA LEU A 183 -33.14 2.97 15.36
C LEU A 183 -32.61 3.25 16.78
N CYS A 184 -32.58 4.52 17.20
CA CYS A 184 -32.14 4.91 18.53
C CYS A 184 -33.05 4.41 19.65
N ALA A 185 -34.30 4.05 19.35
CA ALA A 185 -35.22 3.47 20.31
C ALA A 185 -34.66 2.19 20.99
N GLN A 186 -33.74 1.49 20.34
CA GLN A 186 -33.13 0.26 20.87
C GLN A 186 -31.78 0.50 21.57
N LYS A 187 -30.94 1.37 21.00
CA LYS A 187 -29.59 1.66 21.50
C LYS A 187 -29.12 3.02 20.96
N PRO A 188 -28.39 3.83 21.76
CA PRO A 188 -27.86 5.11 21.29
C PRO A 188 -26.93 4.94 20.09
N MET A 189 -27.03 5.89 19.15
CA MET A 189 -26.23 5.91 17.93
C MET A 189 -25.14 6.98 18.03
N ALA A 190 -23.99 6.74 17.42
CA ALA A 190 -22.95 7.76 17.34
C ALA A 190 -23.26 8.77 16.24
N ILE A 191 -23.18 10.06 16.57
CA ILE A 191 -23.30 11.18 15.65
C ILE A 191 -21.92 11.81 15.48
N THR A 192 -21.51 12.00 14.23
CA THR A 192 -20.24 12.63 13.85
C THR A 192 -20.46 13.78 12.89
N LEU A 193 -19.80 14.91 13.11
CA LEU A 193 -19.84 16.08 12.26
C LEU A 193 -18.47 16.34 11.65
N TYR A 194 -18.43 16.58 10.34
CA TYR A 194 -17.23 16.97 9.61
C TYR A 194 -17.43 18.34 8.97
N GLU A 195 -16.61 19.31 9.37
CA GLU A 195 -16.61 20.67 8.80
C GLU A 195 -15.48 20.88 7.77
N ASP A 196 -14.36 20.15 7.89
CA ASP A 196 -13.31 20.12 6.86
C ASP A 196 -13.71 19.15 5.75
N LEU A 197 -14.05 19.72 4.59
CA LEU A 197 -14.51 18.99 3.40
C LEU A 197 -13.42 18.83 2.32
N LEU A 198 -12.14 19.09 2.61
CA LEU A 198 -11.08 19.04 1.60
C LEU A 198 -10.47 17.63 1.47
N VAL A 199 -10.77 16.90 0.40
CA VAL A 199 -10.15 15.59 0.13
C VAL A 199 -8.89 15.71 -0.74
N THR A 200 -7.94 14.80 -0.55
CA THR A 200 -6.73 14.68 -1.39
C THR A 200 -6.63 13.29 -2.01
N TYR A 201 -5.80 13.18 -3.05
CA TYR A 201 -5.39 11.88 -3.58
C TYR A 201 -4.58 11.12 -2.52
N ALA A 202 -4.55 9.79 -2.62
CA ALA A 202 -3.57 8.98 -1.91
C ALA A 202 -2.15 9.42 -2.27
N GLU A 203 -1.22 9.33 -1.32
CA GLU A 203 0.17 9.76 -1.50
C GLU A 203 0.90 9.01 -2.62
N ASP A 204 0.50 7.77 -2.89
CA ASP A 204 1.03 6.91 -3.93
C ASP A 204 0.12 6.81 -5.16
N ALA A 205 -0.86 7.72 -5.30
CA ALA A 205 -1.70 7.81 -6.48
C ALA A 205 -0.86 8.16 -7.72
N LYS A 206 -1.05 7.39 -8.79
CA LYS A 206 -0.34 7.57 -10.06
C LYS A 206 -1.32 7.78 -11.20
N MET A 207 -0.92 8.60 -12.17
CA MET A 207 -1.64 8.78 -13.41
C MET A 207 -1.53 7.51 -14.26
N ILE A 208 -2.67 6.91 -14.61
CA ILE A 208 -2.72 5.73 -15.49
C ILE A 208 -3.17 6.19 -16.87
N ASP A 209 -2.23 6.21 -17.82
CA ASP A 209 -2.49 6.64 -19.20
C ASP A 209 -3.45 5.69 -19.92
N GLU A 210 -4.17 6.21 -20.94
CA GLU A 210 -5.13 5.38 -21.67
C GLU A 210 -4.50 4.22 -22.43
N SER A 211 -3.23 4.36 -22.80
CA SER A 211 -2.43 3.36 -23.50
C SER A 211 -1.62 2.47 -22.57
N PHE A 212 -1.89 2.51 -21.25
CA PHE A 212 -1.27 1.60 -20.29
C PHE A 212 -1.87 0.19 -20.44
N HIS A 213 -1.05 -0.77 -20.85
CA HIS A 213 -1.41 -2.19 -21.01
C HIS A 213 -0.61 -3.10 -20.06
N GLY A 214 0.10 -2.51 -19.08
CA GLY A 214 0.89 -3.26 -18.10
C GLY A 214 0.05 -3.81 -16.96
N ASP A 215 0.71 -4.50 -16.02
CA ASP A 215 0.10 -4.95 -14.78
C ASP A 215 0.06 -3.81 -13.75
N LEU A 216 -1.15 -3.44 -13.30
CA LEU A 216 -1.37 -2.38 -12.33
C LEU A 216 -0.79 -2.75 -10.97
N ILE A 217 -0.86 -4.02 -10.57
CA ILE A 217 -0.32 -4.45 -9.28
C ILE A 217 1.17 -4.17 -9.24
N SER A 218 1.92 -4.60 -10.26
CA SER A 218 3.34 -4.34 -10.43
C SER A 218 3.65 -2.84 -10.53
N HIS A 219 2.78 -2.06 -11.17
CA HIS A 219 2.93 -0.61 -11.27
C HIS A 219 2.93 0.11 -9.91
N TYR A 220 2.18 -0.39 -8.93
CA TYR A 220 2.12 0.15 -7.56
C TYR A 220 3.03 -0.57 -6.56
N LEU A 221 3.31 -1.86 -6.75
CA LEU A 221 4.10 -2.67 -5.81
C LEU A 221 5.60 -2.68 -6.11
N SER A 222 6.03 -2.43 -7.35
CA SER A 222 7.46 -2.35 -7.67
C SER A 222 8.12 -1.20 -6.89
N LYS A 223 9.28 -1.48 -6.25
CA LYS A 223 10.10 -0.40 -5.70
C LYS A 223 10.47 0.54 -6.85
N PRO A 224 10.42 1.87 -6.66
CA PRO A 224 10.80 2.79 -7.72
C PRO A 224 12.23 2.44 -8.15
N PRO A 225 12.49 2.34 -9.46
CA PRO A 225 13.82 2.05 -9.91
C PRO A 225 14.76 3.16 -9.46
N PHE A 226 16.01 2.83 -9.28
CA PHE A 226 17.04 3.76 -8.85
C PHE A 226 18.29 3.51 -9.67
N ILE A 227 19.18 4.50 -9.69
CA ILE A 227 20.46 4.39 -10.33
C ILE A 227 21.57 4.62 -9.33
N THR A 228 22.68 3.92 -9.55
CA THR A 228 23.88 4.01 -8.73
C THR A 228 25.01 4.57 -9.59
N LEU A 229 25.48 5.78 -9.29
CA LEU A 229 26.64 6.39 -9.93
C LEU A 229 27.91 5.88 -9.24
N GLU A 230 28.80 5.29 -10.02
CA GLU A 230 30.11 4.80 -9.62
C GLU A 230 31.25 5.50 -10.36
N PHE A 231 32.37 5.65 -9.67
CA PHE A 231 33.64 6.06 -10.26
C PHE A 231 34.78 5.24 -9.66
N LYS A 232 35.57 4.59 -10.53
CA LYS A 232 36.68 3.70 -10.12
C LYS A 232 36.24 2.61 -9.11
N GLY A 233 35.06 2.03 -9.32
CA GLY A 233 34.50 0.97 -8.47
C GLY A 233 34.04 1.43 -7.08
N ARG A 234 33.89 2.74 -6.86
CA ARG A 234 33.28 3.30 -5.65
C ARG A 234 31.95 3.96 -6.00
N GLU A 235 30.92 3.64 -5.22
CA GLU A 235 29.63 4.32 -5.26
C GLU A 235 29.81 5.78 -4.81
N ILE A 236 29.39 6.71 -5.67
CA ILE A 236 29.41 8.16 -5.40
C ILE A 236 28.04 8.62 -4.94
N LYS A 237 26.98 8.21 -5.65
CA LYS A 237 25.62 8.70 -5.42
C LYS A 237 24.60 7.64 -5.86
N ARG A 238 23.54 7.51 -5.07
CA ARG A 238 22.34 6.75 -5.44
C ARG A 238 21.19 7.73 -5.62
N LEU A 239 20.41 7.55 -6.68
CA LEU A 239 19.26 8.40 -7.00
C LEU A 239 18.06 7.53 -7.35
N VAL A 240 16.94 7.73 -6.66
CA VAL A 240 15.66 7.12 -7.02
C VAL A 240 15.08 7.84 -8.25
N LEU A 241 14.56 7.08 -9.20
CA LEU A 241 13.90 7.59 -10.39
C LEU A 241 12.41 7.79 -10.08
N ASP A 242 12.11 8.88 -9.37
CA ASP A 242 10.76 9.23 -8.88
C ASP A 242 10.05 10.29 -9.74
N LYS A 243 10.63 10.64 -10.88
CA LYS A 243 10.10 11.66 -11.80
C LYS A 243 10.23 11.22 -13.26
N PRO A 244 9.38 11.78 -14.16
CA PRO A 244 9.32 11.35 -15.56
C PRO A 244 10.63 11.51 -16.33
N THR A 245 11.50 12.43 -15.91
CA THR A 245 12.78 12.67 -16.57
C THR A 245 13.85 13.03 -15.55
N VAL A 246 14.95 12.29 -15.58
CA VAL A 246 16.15 12.52 -14.77
C VAL A 246 17.29 12.96 -15.69
N LYS A 247 17.82 14.17 -15.44
CA LYS A 247 18.89 14.77 -16.25
C LYS A 247 20.27 14.41 -15.69
N ILE A 248 21.18 14.06 -16.59
CA ILE A 248 22.56 13.71 -16.27
C ILE A 248 23.50 14.59 -17.10
N GLY A 249 24.46 15.23 -16.44
CA GLY A 249 25.39 16.11 -17.12
C GLY A 249 26.39 16.78 -16.19
N ARG A 250 27.21 17.67 -16.72
CA ARG A 250 28.28 18.33 -15.96
C ARG A 250 27.81 19.47 -15.06
N THR A 251 26.77 20.19 -15.46
CA THR A 251 26.27 21.34 -14.69
C THR A 251 25.44 20.90 -13.49
N GLN A 252 25.42 21.73 -12.44
CA GLN A 252 24.68 21.47 -11.20
C GLN A 252 23.15 21.51 -11.39
N ASP A 253 22.65 22.06 -12.50
CA ASP A 253 21.23 22.07 -12.85
C ASP A 253 20.68 20.68 -13.26
N ASN A 254 21.55 19.66 -13.33
CA ASN A 254 21.17 18.28 -13.58
C ASN A 254 20.97 17.52 -12.28
N ASP A 255 20.11 16.51 -12.31
CA ASP A 255 19.82 15.65 -11.16
C ASP A 255 21.04 14.81 -10.74
N ILE A 256 21.82 14.42 -11.75
CA ILE A 256 23.16 13.89 -11.57
C ILE A 256 24.15 14.84 -12.25
N ALA A 257 24.77 15.67 -11.41
CA ALA A 257 25.91 16.48 -11.76
C ALA A 257 27.20 15.65 -11.67
N ILE A 258 27.87 15.46 -12.80
CA ILE A 258 29.17 14.80 -12.91
C ILE A 258 30.19 15.86 -13.27
N ASP A 259 30.92 16.39 -12.28
CA ASP A 259 31.93 17.43 -12.50
C ASP A 259 33.17 16.87 -13.19
N ASN A 260 33.09 16.73 -14.52
CA ASN A 260 34.15 16.23 -15.35
C ASN A 260 34.07 16.84 -16.76
N LEU A 261 35.20 17.33 -17.28
CA LEU A 261 35.29 17.95 -18.60
C LEU A 261 34.90 17.02 -19.77
N ALA A 262 34.99 15.69 -19.58
CA ALA A 262 34.53 14.71 -20.56
C ALA A 262 33.00 14.56 -20.60
N VAL A 263 32.26 15.26 -19.75
CA VAL A 263 30.80 15.21 -19.68
C VAL A 263 30.23 16.54 -20.21
N SER A 264 29.35 16.48 -21.21
CA SER A 264 28.58 17.64 -21.67
C SER A 264 27.75 18.29 -20.57
N ARG A 265 27.39 19.57 -20.73
CA ARG A 265 26.58 20.31 -19.74
C ARG A 265 25.28 19.58 -19.43
N LEU A 266 24.53 19.21 -20.47
CA LEU A 266 23.50 18.18 -20.46
C LEU A 266 24.03 17.06 -21.34
N HIS A 267 24.19 15.86 -20.80
CA HIS A 267 24.81 14.74 -21.51
C HIS A 267 23.77 13.73 -21.96
N SER A 268 22.92 13.31 -21.03
CA SER A 268 21.85 12.36 -21.30
C SER A 268 20.71 12.56 -20.32
N ILE A 269 19.57 11.98 -20.66
CA ILE A 269 18.40 11.90 -19.79
C ILE A 269 17.95 10.46 -19.66
N ILE A 270 17.49 10.10 -18.47
CA ILE A 270 16.68 8.90 -18.28
C ILE A 270 15.22 9.35 -18.28
N GLU A 271 14.42 8.80 -19.18
CA GLU A 271 12.99 9.10 -19.29
C GLU A 271 12.18 7.86 -18.94
N GLU A 272 11.11 8.05 -18.17
CA GLU A 272 10.08 7.04 -17.99
C GLU A 272 9.03 7.20 -19.10
N ASP A 273 8.76 6.11 -19.81
CA ASP A 273 7.73 6.01 -20.84
C ASP A 273 6.92 4.73 -20.62
N LYS A 274 5.68 4.91 -20.16
CA LYS A 274 4.70 3.82 -19.88
C LYS A 274 5.26 2.72 -18.97
N GLY A 275 5.92 3.10 -17.87
CA GLY A 275 6.52 2.17 -16.91
C GLY A 275 7.78 1.45 -17.40
N ASN A 276 8.32 1.86 -18.55
CA ASN A 276 9.65 1.47 -19.01
C ASN A 276 10.59 2.68 -18.91
N PHE A 277 11.87 2.41 -18.65
CA PHE A 277 12.87 3.46 -18.57
C PHE A 277 13.75 3.42 -19.81
N TYR A 278 14.10 4.59 -20.32
CA TYR A 278 14.97 4.74 -21.48
C TYR A 278 16.09 5.71 -21.16
N ILE A 279 17.31 5.37 -21.56
CA ILE A 279 18.42 6.32 -21.61
C ILE A 279 18.43 6.97 -22.99
N LYS A 280 18.54 8.30 -23.02
CA LYS A 280 18.63 9.10 -24.25
C LYS A 280 19.81 10.06 -24.18
N ASP A 281 20.70 9.98 -25.16
CA ASP A 281 21.81 10.92 -25.32
C ASP A 281 21.30 12.27 -25.83
N CYS A 282 21.84 13.36 -25.31
CA CYS A 282 21.46 14.74 -25.67
C CYS A 282 22.55 15.41 -26.52
N ASP A 283 22.93 14.75 -27.61
CA ASP A 283 23.99 15.19 -28.53
C ASP A 283 25.32 15.47 -27.79
N SER A 284 25.68 14.54 -26.91
CA SER A 284 26.87 14.68 -26.09
C SER A 284 28.15 14.49 -26.91
N LEU A 285 29.23 15.17 -26.51
CA LEU A 285 30.48 15.16 -27.27
C LEU A 285 31.10 13.75 -27.34
N ASN A 286 31.07 13.03 -26.21
CA ASN A 286 31.70 11.70 -26.08
C ASN A 286 30.69 10.55 -26.27
N GLY A 287 29.39 10.83 -26.33
CA GLY A 287 28.34 9.84 -26.42
C GLY A 287 28.07 9.11 -25.10
N THR A 288 26.86 8.58 -25.00
CA THR A 288 26.43 7.66 -23.94
C THR A 288 26.62 6.22 -24.39
N LEU A 289 27.24 5.37 -23.56
CA LEU A 289 27.33 3.93 -23.82
C LEU A 289 26.42 3.16 -22.87
N LEU A 290 25.73 2.15 -23.38
CA LEU A 290 24.95 1.18 -22.61
C LEU A 290 25.58 -0.20 -22.83
N ASN A 291 26.03 -0.85 -21.76
CA ASN A 291 26.73 -2.14 -21.80
C ASN A 291 27.86 -2.20 -22.85
N GLY A 292 28.63 -1.11 -22.92
CA GLY A 292 29.75 -0.96 -23.87
C GLY A 292 29.38 -0.55 -25.30
N LYS A 293 28.10 -0.38 -25.63
CA LYS A 293 27.65 0.05 -26.97
C LYS A 293 27.14 1.48 -26.94
N ARG A 294 27.55 2.31 -27.90
CA ARG A 294 27.06 3.70 -28.02
C ARG A 294 25.58 3.70 -28.42
N VAL A 295 24.75 4.45 -27.71
CA VAL A 295 23.29 4.51 -27.92
C VAL A 295 22.81 5.95 -28.04
N GLY A 296 21.82 6.17 -28.91
CA GLY A 296 21.08 7.44 -28.99
C GLY A 296 19.86 7.44 -28.07
N ARG A 297 19.02 6.40 -28.17
CA ARG A 297 17.95 6.08 -27.23
C ARG A 297 17.89 4.57 -27.05
N ALA A 298 17.84 4.08 -25.82
CA ALA A 298 17.76 2.64 -25.54
C ALA A 298 16.94 2.38 -24.28
N LYS A 299 16.20 1.26 -24.27
CA LYS A 299 15.45 0.80 -23.10
C LYS A 299 16.43 0.27 -22.04
N LEU A 300 16.18 0.60 -20.78
CA LEU A 300 16.94 0.11 -19.63
C LEU A 300 16.23 -1.10 -18.98
N VAL A 301 17.03 -2.09 -18.59
CA VAL A 301 16.62 -3.26 -17.81
C VAL A 301 17.49 -3.41 -16.56
N GLU A 302 17.06 -4.23 -15.61
CA GLU A 302 17.80 -4.46 -14.36
C GLU A 302 19.26 -4.82 -14.62
N GLY A 303 20.17 -4.14 -13.91
CA GLY A 303 21.60 -4.40 -13.96
C GLY A 303 22.34 -3.74 -15.13
N ASP A 304 21.64 -3.00 -16.01
CA ASP A 304 22.28 -2.30 -17.14
C ASP A 304 23.34 -1.29 -16.68
N GLU A 305 24.49 -1.31 -17.34
CA GLU A 305 25.60 -0.41 -17.09
C GLU A 305 25.67 0.70 -18.14
N ILE A 306 25.42 1.94 -17.72
CA ILE A 306 25.51 3.13 -18.54
C ILE A 306 26.85 3.82 -18.27
N PHE A 307 27.65 4.06 -19.30
CA PHE A 307 28.93 4.76 -19.20
C PHE A 307 28.84 6.17 -19.77
N ILE A 308 29.29 7.13 -18.96
CA ILE A 308 29.41 8.55 -19.31
C ILE A 308 30.84 8.98 -18.99
N GLY A 309 31.68 9.04 -20.03
CA GLY A 309 33.12 9.21 -19.87
C GLY A 309 33.74 8.06 -19.07
N LYS A 310 34.24 8.35 -17.86
CA LYS A 310 34.82 7.36 -16.93
C LYS A 310 33.88 6.94 -15.80
N HIS A 311 32.67 7.46 -15.80
CA HIS A 311 31.68 7.16 -14.77
C HIS A 311 30.77 6.06 -15.26
N LYS A 312 30.42 5.17 -14.34
CA LYS A 312 29.50 4.07 -14.59
C LYS A 312 28.22 4.34 -13.79
N ILE A 313 27.07 4.18 -14.42
CA ILE A 313 25.77 4.30 -13.77
C ILE A 313 25.10 2.95 -13.93
N ILE A 314 24.75 2.30 -12.83
CA ILE A 314 24.05 1.01 -12.84
C ILE A 314 22.56 1.28 -12.64
N PHE A 315 21.72 0.75 -13.52
CA PHE A 315 20.27 0.83 -13.39
C PHE A 315 19.74 -0.33 -12.55
N HIS A 316 18.92 0.02 -11.56
CA HIS A 316 18.29 -0.92 -10.66
C HIS A 316 16.76 -0.78 -10.70
N ARG A 317 16.06 -1.89 -10.88
CA ARG A 317 14.62 -2.10 -10.89
C ARG A 317 14.36 -3.46 -10.25
N GLN A 318 13.58 -3.46 -9.17
CA GLN A 318 13.01 -4.72 -8.70
C GLN A 318 11.88 -5.10 -9.65
N GLU A 319 12.09 -6.12 -10.48
CA GLU A 319 10.99 -6.80 -11.14
C GLU A 319 10.07 -7.36 -10.05
N GLY A 320 8.81 -6.94 -10.05
CA GLY A 320 7.80 -7.65 -9.28
C GLY A 320 7.75 -9.08 -9.80
N CYS A 321 7.75 -10.07 -8.92
CA CYS A 321 7.60 -11.46 -9.31
C CYS A 321 6.29 -11.62 -10.11
N VAL A 322 6.40 -11.70 -11.42
CA VAL A 322 5.40 -12.28 -12.31
C VAL A 322 6.18 -13.26 -13.15
N GLU A 323 6.00 -14.56 -12.87
CA GLU A 323 6.48 -15.57 -13.81
C GLU A 323 5.86 -15.25 -15.18
N PRO A 324 6.65 -15.29 -16.27
CA PRO A 324 6.07 -15.17 -17.59
C PRO A 324 5.05 -16.29 -17.76
N ALA A 325 3.78 -15.92 -17.85
CA ALA A 325 2.75 -16.82 -18.36
C ALA A 325 3.26 -17.30 -19.71
N GLY A 326 3.63 -18.58 -19.76
CA GLY A 326 4.28 -19.20 -20.90
C GLY A 326 3.51 -18.90 -22.18
N GLU A 327 4.27 -18.62 -23.24
CA GLU A 327 3.79 -18.67 -24.61
C GLU A 327 2.97 -19.96 -24.78
N THR A 328 1.66 -19.81 -24.94
CA THR A 328 0.80 -20.93 -25.32
C THR A 328 0.37 -20.66 -26.75
N ILE A 329 1.03 -21.40 -27.64
CA ILE A 329 0.65 -21.59 -29.04
C ILE A 329 -0.78 -22.14 -29.07
N GLU A 330 -1.66 -21.48 -29.83
CA GLU A 330 -3.01 -21.99 -30.10
C GLU A 330 -2.95 -23.30 -30.90
N GLN A 331 -3.61 -24.36 -30.42
CA GLN A 331 -4.31 -25.30 -31.32
C GLN A 331 -5.45 -26.05 -30.60
N PHE A 332 -6.57 -26.19 -31.32
CA PHE A 332 -7.88 -26.71 -30.91
C PHE A 332 -8.02 -28.25 -30.90
N ASP A 333 -9.08 -28.67 -30.18
CA ASP A 333 -9.93 -29.88 -30.29
C ASP A 333 -9.43 -31.28 -29.89
N GLN A 334 -10.04 -31.90 -28.87
CA GLN A 334 -11.20 -32.84 -28.99
C GLN A 334 -11.60 -33.47 -27.62
N THR A 335 -12.92 -33.59 -27.41
CA THR A 335 -13.69 -34.20 -26.30
C THR A 335 -13.56 -35.73 -26.14
N VAL A 336 -13.54 -36.27 -24.90
CA VAL A 336 -14.27 -37.49 -24.40
C VAL A 336 -14.44 -37.49 -22.85
N VAL A 337 -15.62 -37.10 -22.35
CA VAL A 337 -16.65 -37.86 -21.57
C VAL A 337 -16.30 -38.89 -20.43
N ILE A 338 -16.95 -38.71 -19.23
CA ILE A 338 -17.43 -39.67 -18.16
C ILE A 338 -16.40 -40.27 -17.15
N THR A 339 -16.54 -40.39 -15.80
CA THR A 339 -17.60 -40.24 -14.74
C THR A 339 -16.94 -40.24 -13.31
N PRO A 340 -17.70 -40.05 -12.19
CA PRO A 340 -17.22 -39.51 -10.90
C PRO A 340 -16.94 -40.54 -9.80
N HIS A 341 -16.35 -40.08 -8.68
CA HIS A 341 -16.47 -40.50 -7.25
C HIS A 341 -15.15 -40.06 -6.54
N LYS A 342 -15.02 -39.65 -5.27
CA LYS A 342 -15.73 -39.95 -4.02
C LYS A 342 -15.20 -38.96 -2.95
N VAL A 343 -16.05 -38.44 -2.06
CA VAL A 343 -15.64 -37.79 -0.80
C VAL A 343 -15.62 -38.85 0.31
N PRO A 344 -14.67 -38.78 1.26
CA PRO A 344 -15.00 -38.99 2.69
C PRO A 344 -14.23 -37.98 3.61
N PRO A 345 -14.45 -37.92 4.96
CA PRO A 345 -15.04 -36.74 5.61
C PRO A 345 -14.14 -36.05 6.67
N LYS A 346 -14.67 -34.95 7.24
CA LYS A 346 -14.17 -34.13 8.37
C LYS A 346 -13.62 -34.92 9.57
N GLN A 347 -12.57 -34.38 10.21
CA GLN A 347 -12.39 -34.50 11.67
C GLN A 347 -12.01 -33.14 12.30
N SER A 348 -12.76 -32.79 13.34
CA SER A 348 -12.49 -31.72 14.31
C SER A 348 -11.89 -32.33 15.57
N VAL A 349 -10.83 -31.75 16.16
CA VAL A 349 -10.52 -31.90 17.60
C VAL A 349 -9.78 -30.65 18.12
N ALA A 350 -10.49 -29.91 18.99
CA ALA A 350 -10.13 -29.23 20.26
C ALA A 350 -8.76 -28.52 20.52
N PRO A 351 -8.72 -27.53 21.45
CA PRO A 351 -7.66 -26.52 21.56
C PRO A 351 -6.55 -26.86 22.59
N LYS A 352 -5.30 -26.42 22.31
CA LYS A 352 -4.18 -26.30 23.28
C LYS A 352 -2.91 -25.74 22.59
N PRO A 353 -1.89 -25.25 23.32
CA PRO A 353 -1.79 -24.11 24.25
C PRO A 353 -1.03 -22.92 23.60
N GLU A 354 -1.04 -21.75 24.23
CA GLU A 354 -0.19 -20.61 23.85
C GLU A 354 1.30 -21.00 23.89
N HIS A 355 1.90 -21.24 22.72
CA HIS A 355 3.35 -21.24 22.56
C HIS A 355 3.78 -19.78 22.41
N VAL A 356 4.51 -19.27 23.41
CA VAL A 356 5.23 -17.99 23.30
C VAL A 356 6.19 -18.14 22.12
N ALA A 357 6.03 -17.33 21.08
CA ALA A 357 6.90 -17.40 19.91
C ALA A 357 8.30 -16.93 20.31
N PRO A 358 9.37 -17.61 19.86
CA PRO A 358 10.74 -17.20 20.16
C PRO A 358 10.99 -15.78 19.62
N SER A 359 11.55 -14.92 20.45
CA SER A 359 11.72 -13.49 20.17
C SER A 359 13.07 -12.95 20.66
N LEU A 360 13.51 -11.85 20.06
CA LEU A 360 14.61 -11.03 20.55
C LEU A 360 14.06 -9.78 21.21
N VAL A 361 14.45 -9.51 22.43
CA VAL A 361 14.06 -8.30 23.18
C VAL A 361 15.23 -7.34 23.23
N GLN A 362 15.09 -6.18 22.60
CA GLN A 362 16.05 -5.08 22.68
C GLN A 362 15.60 -4.12 23.78
N LYS A 363 16.43 -3.93 24.81
CA LYS A 363 16.15 -2.96 25.86
C LYS A 363 16.58 -1.57 25.39
N THR A 364 15.61 -0.67 25.18
CA THR A 364 15.90 0.71 24.81
C THR A 364 15.39 1.69 25.88
N PRO A 365 15.97 2.90 26.00
CA PRO A 365 15.51 3.90 26.97
C PRO A 365 14.03 4.31 26.81
N ASP A 366 13.48 4.15 25.60
CA ASP A 366 12.10 4.51 25.24
C ASP A 366 11.10 3.33 25.35
N GLY A 367 11.54 2.17 25.86
CA GLY A 367 10.75 0.95 26.04
C GLY A 367 11.36 -0.28 25.35
N ASP A 368 10.98 -1.48 25.79
CA ASP A 368 11.50 -2.73 25.23
C ASP A 368 10.91 -2.99 23.83
N ARG A 369 11.77 -3.22 22.84
CA ARG A 369 11.36 -3.62 21.48
C ARG A 369 11.48 -5.13 21.33
N VAL A 370 10.39 -5.79 20.95
CA VAL A 370 10.33 -7.25 20.80
C VAL A 370 10.27 -7.63 19.31
N PHE A 371 11.19 -8.47 18.87
CA PHE A 371 11.30 -8.96 17.50
C PHE A 371 11.02 -10.46 17.46
N GLU A 372 9.86 -10.87 16.97
CA GLU A 372 9.49 -12.29 16.87
C GLU A 372 10.24 -12.98 15.71
N LEU A 373 10.91 -14.10 15.98
CA LEU A 373 11.67 -14.87 15.01
C LEU A 373 10.74 -15.79 14.19
N LYS A 374 9.90 -15.17 13.36
CA LYS A 374 8.91 -15.85 12.51
C LYS A 374 9.49 -16.49 11.24
N ARG A 375 10.64 -16.01 10.76
CA ARG A 375 11.28 -16.46 9.52
C ARG A 375 12.31 -17.56 9.80
N ALA A 376 12.58 -18.40 8.80
CA ALA A 376 13.62 -19.43 8.88
C ALA A 376 15.02 -18.81 9.05
N THR A 377 15.20 -17.59 8.56
CA THR A 377 16.41 -16.80 8.66
C THR A 377 16.03 -15.36 8.94
N VAL A 378 16.71 -14.72 9.91
CA VAL A 378 16.49 -13.32 10.31
C VAL A 378 17.82 -12.59 10.28
N THR A 379 17.96 -11.57 9.43
CA THR A 379 19.19 -10.79 9.27
C THR A 379 19.14 -9.51 10.11
N ILE A 380 20.25 -9.19 10.77
CA ILE A 380 20.42 -8.02 11.64
C ILE A 380 21.53 -7.13 11.07
N GLY A 381 21.25 -5.85 10.82
CA GLY A 381 22.22 -4.96 10.18
C GLY A 381 21.76 -3.52 10.04
N LYS A 382 22.62 -2.68 9.45
CA LYS A 382 22.36 -1.26 9.21
C LYS A 382 21.58 -0.98 7.92
N ASP A 383 21.50 -1.96 7.03
CA ASP A 383 20.76 -1.82 5.78
C ASP A 383 19.24 -1.92 6.00
N PHE A 384 18.46 -1.17 5.24
CA PHE A 384 16.99 -1.23 5.26
C PHE A 384 16.46 -2.59 4.75
N ALA A 385 17.32 -3.40 4.13
CA ALA A 385 17.03 -4.76 3.71
C ALA A 385 17.18 -5.80 4.83
N ALA A 386 17.77 -5.44 5.98
CA ALA A 386 17.86 -6.33 7.13
C ALA A 386 16.51 -6.46 7.85
N ASP A 387 16.20 -7.65 8.38
CA ASP A 387 14.96 -7.92 9.12
C ASP A 387 14.89 -7.16 10.45
N ILE A 388 16.05 -6.95 11.09
CA ILE A 388 16.21 -6.13 12.28
C ILE A 388 17.23 -5.04 11.95
N GLU A 389 16.72 -3.82 11.74
CA GLU A 389 17.54 -2.65 11.46
C GLU A 389 18.12 -2.10 12.76
N ILE A 390 19.45 -2.00 12.82
CA ILE A 390 20.19 -1.44 13.93
C ILE A 390 21.09 -0.28 13.50
N GLY A 391 21.00 0.81 14.26
CA GLY A 391 21.85 1.97 14.07
C GLY A 391 23.28 1.73 14.58
N GLY A 392 24.23 2.53 14.11
CA GLY A 392 25.60 2.52 14.63
C GLY A 392 26.66 2.81 13.57
N PHE A 393 27.74 3.47 13.99
CA PHE A 393 28.87 3.78 13.11
C PHE A 393 29.69 2.53 12.73
N LEU A 394 29.74 1.53 13.61
CA LEU A 394 30.57 0.32 13.47
C LEU A 394 29.77 -0.93 13.04
N VAL A 395 28.50 -0.77 12.69
CA VAL A 395 27.61 -1.85 12.26
C VAL A 395 27.63 -1.96 10.74
N ALA A 396 27.71 -3.18 10.21
CA ALA A 396 27.76 -3.45 8.77
C ALA A 396 26.35 -3.49 8.17
N LYS A 397 26.25 -3.43 6.83
CA LYS A 397 24.98 -3.53 6.09
C LYS A 397 24.19 -4.80 6.48
N GLU A 398 24.86 -5.96 6.48
CA GLU A 398 24.37 -7.23 7.02
C GLU A 398 25.37 -7.72 8.08
N HIS A 399 25.07 -7.51 9.36
CA HIS A 399 26.06 -7.68 10.41
C HIS A 399 26.00 -9.07 11.07
N ALA A 400 24.81 -9.60 11.25
CA ALA A 400 24.57 -10.92 11.82
C ALA A 400 23.31 -11.55 11.21
N GLU A 401 23.21 -12.85 11.29
CA GLU A 401 22.07 -13.64 10.81
C GLU A 401 21.69 -14.64 11.90
N ILE A 402 20.40 -14.86 12.12
CA ILE A 402 19.89 -15.92 12.97
C ILE A 402 19.11 -16.88 12.08
N ALA A 403 19.63 -18.10 11.93
CA ALA A 403 19.01 -19.17 11.17
C ALA A 403 18.36 -20.19 12.12
N ARG A 404 17.17 -20.67 11.78
CA ARG A 404 16.48 -21.74 12.49
C ARG A 404 16.82 -23.06 11.83
N GLU A 405 17.69 -23.85 12.46
CA GLU A 405 18.17 -25.13 11.94
C GLU A 405 17.87 -26.25 12.95
N ASN A 406 17.21 -27.34 12.51
CA ASN A 406 16.88 -28.50 13.33
C ASN A 406 16.16 -28.18 14.66
N GLY A 407 15.35 -27.11 14.68
CA GLY A 407 14.62 -26.67 15.87
C GLY A 407 15.44 -25.80 16.84
N ALA A 408 16.70 -25.48 16.54
CA ALA A 408 17.53 -24.55 17.29
C ALA A 408 17.77 -23.24 16.50
N PHE A 409 17.99 -22.13 17.22
CA PHE A 409 18.36 -20.85 16.61
C PHE A 409 19.87 -20.67 16.63
N ILE A 410 20.48 -20.46 15.47
CA ILE A 410 21.92 -20.32 15.29
C ILE A 410 22.22 -18.89 14.85
N LEU A 411 22.93 -18.14 15.69
CA LEU A 411 23.43 -16.82 15.39
C LEU A 411 24.78 -16.92 14.67
N ARG A 412 24.88 -16.34 13.47
CA ARG A 412 26.10 -16.25 12.66
C ARG A 412 26.52 -14.79 12.48
N HIS A 413 27.81 -14.53 12.61
CA HIS A 413 28.39 -13.25 12.23
C HIS A 413 28.73 -13.27 10.73
N LEU A 414 28.13 -12.35 9.97
CA LEU A 414 28.36 -12.24 8.53
C LEU A 414 29.49 -11.26 8.22
N HIS A 415 29.28 -9.97 8.49
CA HIS A 415 30.21 -8.90 8.12
C HIS A 415 30.31 -7.83 9.22
N GLY A 416 31.48 -7.21 9.41
CA GLY A 416 31.64 -6.08 10.32
C GLY A 416 33.01 -6.00 10.97
N LEU A 417 33.40 -4.78 11.37
CA LEU A 417 34.70 -4.53 12.02
C LEU A 417 34.77 -5.08 13.45
N ARG A 418 33.62 -5.18 14.14
CA ARG A 418 33.50 -5.82 15.45
C ARG A 418 32.71 -7.11 15.31
N LYS A 419 33.19 -8.18 15.95
CA LYS A 419 32.47 -9.46 16.04
C LYS A 419 31.26 -9.30 16.96
N VAL A 420 30.21 -10.06 16.65
CA VAL A 420 29.04 -10.21 17.52
C VAL A 420 29.48 -10.91 18.82
N THR A 421 29.01 -10.42 19.96
CA THR A 421 29.28 -11.07 21.25
C THR A 421 28.00 -11.66 21.83
N VAL A 422 28.06 -12.89 22.32
CA VAL A 422 26.98 -13.51 23.08
C VAL A 422 27.45 -13.72 24.52
N SER A 423 26.70 -13.19 25.48
CA SER A 423 27.01 -13.26 26.92
C SER A 423 28.45 -12.84 27.23
N GLY A 424 28.92 -11.78 26.54
CA GLY A 424 30.24 -11.18 26.68
C GLY A 424 31.39 -11.84 25.89
N LYS A 425 31.13 -12.93 25.15
CA LYS A 425 32.15 -13.65 24.36
C LYS A 425 31.98 -13.41 22.86
N PRO A 426 33.03 -13.05 22.10
CA PRO A 426 32.93 -12.88 20.65
C PRO A 426 32.74 -14.24 19.97
N VAL A 427 31.70 -14.35 19.14
CA VAL A 427 31.34 -15.57 18.44
C VAL A 427 31.32 -15.34 16.92
N ARG A 428 31.65 -16.39 16.17
CA ARG A 428 31.43 -16.43 14.71
C ARG A 428 30.13 -17.15 14.38
N GLU A 429 29.83 -18.18 15.15
CA GLU A 429 28.59 -18.95 15.12
C GLU A 429 28.29 -19.38 16.57
N HIS A 430 27.02 -19.30 16.99
CA HIS A 430 26.59 -19.68 18.33
C HIS A 430 25.13 -20.14 18.33
N VAL A 431 24.86 -21.27 18.97
CA VAL A 431 23.49 -21.76 19.17
C VAL A 431 22.88 -21.00 20.34
N LEU A 432 21.86 -20.18 20.05
CA LEU A 432 21.18 -19.34 21.02
C LEU A 432 20.40 -20.18 22.04
N LYS A 433 20.49 -19.77 23.31
CA LYS A 433 19.72 -20.33 24.43
C LYS A 433 18.86 -19.24 25.05
N ASN A 434 17.73 -19.63 25.63
CA ASN A 434 16.85 -18.69 26.32
C ASN A 434 17.64 -17.84 27.36
N ASN A 435 17.48 -16.52 27.30
CA ASN A 435 18.20 -15.45 27.98
C ASN A 435 19.65 -15.16 27.51
N ASP A 436 20.08 -15.65 26.35
CA ASP A 436 21.36 -15.25 25.77
C ASP A 436 21.35 -13.75 25.42
N VAL A 437 22.37 -13.03 25.88
CA VAL A 437 22.54 -11.59 25.64
C VAL A 437 23.43 -11.39 24.42
N ILE A 438 22.85 -10.97 23.31
CA ILE A 438 23.52 -10.72 22.04
C ILE A 438 23.85 -9.22 21.95
N ARG A 439 25.13 -8.89 21.76
CA ARG A 439 25.57 -7.51 21.55
C ARG A 439 26.11 -7.32 20.13
N ILE A 440 25.54 -6.33 19.44
CA ILE A 440 25.93 -5.93 18.09
C ILE A 440 26.18 -4.43 18.08
N GLY A 441 27.44 -4.02 17.98
CA GLY A 441 27.79 -2.59 18.07
C GLY A 441 27.51 -2.01 19.47
N SER A 442 26.60 -1.02 19.54
CA SER A 442 26.07 -0.42 20.77
C SER A 442 24.78 -1.08 21.24
N GLU A 443 24.15 -1.93 20.42
CA GLU A 443 22.83 -2.50 20.68
C GLU A 443 22.94 -3.85 21.40
N GLU A 444 22.02 -4.08 22.34
CA GLU A 444 21.92 -5.28 23.14
C GLU A 444 20.53 -5.92 22.99
N PHE A 445 20.51 -7.22 22.71
CA PHE A 445 19.31 -8.03 22.53
C PHE A 445 19.35 -9.22 23.49
N ILE A 446 18.20 -9.63 24.00
CA ILE A 446 18.03 -10.82 24.82
C ILE A 446 17.17 -11.80 24.05
N PHE A 447 17.69 -13.00 23.82
CA PHE A 447 16.92 -14.07 23.18
C PHE A 447 15.95 -14.71 24.18
N GLN A 448 14.69 -14.84 23.82
CA GLN A 448 13.64 -15.49 24.61
C GLN A 448 12.97 -16.58 23.77
N GLU A 449 12.93 -17.80 24.29
CA GLU A 449 12.33 -18.98 23.65
C GLU A 449 11.23 -19.58 24.51
#